data_AF-A0A5F0LK97-F1
#
_entry.id   AF-A0A5F0LK97-F1
#
_cell.length_a   1.000
_cell.length_b   1.000
_cell.length_c   1.000
_cell.angle_alpha   90.00
_cell.angle_beta   90.00
_cell.angle_gamma   90.00
#
_symmetry.space_group_name_H-M   'P 1'
#
loop_
_entity.id
_entity.type
_entity.pdbx_description
1 polymer ?
#
loop_
_entity_poly.entity_id
_entity_poly.type
_entity_poly.pdbx_seq_one_letter_code
_entity_poly.pdbx_strand_id
1 'polypeptide(L)' 'MRLIQFEDRQGSRKVGIVCGKAINVVSQVNTMHELALLAIAEGNSLERQAQLLNSNTQEDYAAILKENRIL' A
#
# COMPACT_ATOMS: atom_id res chain seq x y z
N MET A 1 4.47 8.96 -7.32
CA MET A 1 4.67 7.71 -6.55
C MET A 1 3.72 6.64 -7.08
N ARG A 2 4.04 5.33 -7.04
CA ARG A 2 3.08 4.28 -7.45
C ARG A 2 2.49 3.60 -6.23
N LEU A 3 1.21 3.85 -5.98
CA LEU A 3 0.41 3.14 -4.99
C LEU A 3 -0.23 1.92 -5.63
N ILE A 4 -0.26 0.83 -4.90
CA ILE A 4 -0.93 -0.40 -5.30
C ILE A 4 -1.73 -0.97 -4.13
N GLN A 5 -2.81 -1.67 -4.45
CA GLN A 5 -3.42 -2.61 -3.55
C GLN A 5 -2.99 -4.02 -3.93
N PHE A 6 -2.75 -4.86 -2.95
CA PHE A 6 -2.36 -6.24 -3.18
C PHE A 6 -2.86 -7.14 -2.04
N GLU A 7 -2.78 -8.44 -2.25
CA GLU A 7 -3.06 -9.44 -1.23
C GLU A 7 -1.75 -9.98 -0.67
N ASP A 8 -1.60 -9.98 0.66
CA ASP A 8 -0.45 -10.58 1.32
C ASP A 8 -0.52 -12.12 1.29
N ARG A 9 0.52 -12.79 1.82
CA ARG A 9 0.57 -14.25 1.83
C ARG A 9 -0.50 -14.93 2.70
N GLN A 10 -1.18 -14.17 3.55
CA GLN A 10 -2.25 -14.64 4.41
C GLN A 10 -3.65 -14.40 3.80
N GLY A 11 -3.71 -13.85 2.58
CA GLY A 11 -4.98 -13.50 1.94
C GLY A 11 -5.55 -12.15 2.39
N SER A 12 -4.78 -11.35 3.14
CA SER A 12 -5.26 -10.04 3.60
C SER A 12 -4.93 -8.95 2.59
N ARG A 13 -5.89 -8.06 2.34
CA ARG A 13 -5.67 -6.89 1.49
C ARG A 13 -4.74 -5.89 2.19
N LYS A 14 -3.82 -5.34 1.42
CA LYS A 14 -2.88 -4.32 1.86
C LYS A 14 -2.75 -3.24 0.80
N VAL A 15 -2.39 -2.04 1.25
CA VAL A 15 -1.96 -0.96 0.37
C VAL A 15 -0.46 -0.79 0.54
N GLY A 16 0.22 -0.49 -0.55
CA GLY A 16 1.66 -0.33 -0.54
C GLY A 16 2.17 0.72 -1.52
N ILE A 17 3.34 1.26 -1.19
CA ILE A 17 4.11 2.18 -2.03
C ILE A 17 5.19 1.37 -2.73
N VAL A 18 5.19 1.37 -4.07
CA VAL A 18 6.25 0.70 -4.84
C VAL A 18 7.53 1.55 -4.80
N CYS A 19 8.57 0.98 -4.21
CA CYS A 19 9.92 1.54 -4.09
C CYS A 19 10.91 0.63 -4.83
N GLY A 20 10.99 0.79 -6.15
CA GLY A 20 11.85 -0.04 -7.00
C GLY A 20 11.39 -1.50 -7.03
N LYS A 21 12.13 -2.38 -6.34
CA LYS A 21 11.83 -3.82 -6.26
C LYS A 21 11.06 -4.21 -4.99
N ALA A 22 10.89 -3.28 -4.06
CA ALA A 22 10.14 -3.50 -2.83
C ALA A 22 8.82 -2.73 -2.86
N ILE A 23 7.87 -3.19 -2.06
CA ILE A 23 6.69 -2.45 -1.67
C ILE A 23 6.83 -2.11 -0.19
N ASN A 24 6.76 -0.84 0.17
CA ASN A 24 6.60 -0.47 1.56
C ASN A 24 5.11 -0.51 1.92
N VAL A 25 4.75 -1.29 2.93
CA VAL A 25 3.34 -1.46 3.32
C VAL A 25 2.86 -0.23 4.06
N VAL A 26 1.69 0.27 3.66
CA VAL A 26 1.00 1.38 4.34
C VAL A 26 0.23 0.79 5.54
N SER A 27 0.51 1.31 6.73
CA SER A 27 -0.17 0.90 7.96
C SER A 27 -1.55 1.54 8.11
N GLN A 28 -2.35 1.05 9.06
CA GLN A 28 -3.67 1.59 9.45
C GLN A 28 -4.78 1.50 8.38
N VAL A 29 -4.47 1.09 7.16
CA VAL A 29 -5.42 0.90 6.06
C VAL A 29 -5.15 -0.41 5.36
N ASN A 30 -6.19 -1.06 4.84
CA ASN A 30 -6.06 -2.31 4.09
C ASN A 30 -6.46 -2.13 2.61
N THR A 31 -7.16 -1.05 2.29
CA THR A 31 -7.66 -0.75 0.94
C THR A 31 -7.36 0.68 0.49
N MET A 32 -7.30 0.89 -0.82
CA MET A 32 -7.13 2.23 -1.42
C MET A 32 -8.27 3.17 -1.05
N HIS A 33 -9.47 2.63 -0.85
CA HIS A 33 -10.64 3.41 -0.44
C HIS A 33 -10.48 3.96 0.99
N GLU A 34 -10.01 3.14 1.94
CA GLU A 34 -9.72 3.60 3.31
C GLU A 34 -8.62 4.66 3.31
N LEU A 35 -7.56 4.47 2.52
CA LEU A 35 -6.49 5.47 2.37
C LEU A 35 -7.05 6.80 1.83
N ALA A 36 -7.95 6.75 0.84
CA ALA A 36 -8.56 7.95 0.26
C ALA A 36 -9.45 8.69 1.26
N LEU A 37 -10.30 7.97 1.99
CA LEU A 37 -11.13 8.57 3.02
C LEU A 37 -10.30 9.24 4.10
N LEU A 38 -9.23 8.60 4.55
CA LEU A 38 -8.34 9.16 5.55
C LEU A 38 -7.58 10.39 5.02
N ALA A 39 -7.09 10.34 3.78
CA ALA A 39 -6.43 11.48 3.16
C ALA A 39 -7.37 12.70 3.06
N ILE A 40 -8.63 12.48 2.69
CA ILE A 40 -9.65 13.55 2.65
C ILE A 40 -9.92 14.10 4.06
N ALA A 41 -10.10 13.23 5.05
CA ALA A 41 -10.34 13.63 6.43
C ALA A 41 -9.19 14.48 7.01
N GLU A 42 -7.95 14.11 6.69
CA GLU A 42 -6.73 14.79 7.16
C GLU A 42 -6.32 15.98 6.27
N GLY A 43 -7.06 16.28 5.20
CA GLY A 43 -6.72 17.36 4.25
C GLY A 43 -5.41 17.12 3.50
N ASN A 44 -5.00 15.86 3.34
CA ASN A 44 -3.77 15.45 2.67
C ASN A 44 -4.06 14.89 1.26
N SER A 45 -3.03 14.90 0.41
CA SER A 45 -3.06 14.07 -0.80
C SER A 45 -2.87 12.60 -0.46
N LEU A 46 -3.32 11.69 -1.34
CA LEU A 46 -3.09 10.25 -1.19
C LEU A 46 -1.61 9.91 -1.01
N GLU A 47 -0.74 10.57 -1.77
CA GLU A 47 0.71 10.33 -1.70
C GLU A 47 1.28 10.75 -0.34
N ARG A 48 0.87 11.91 0.16
CA ARG A 48 1.29 12.40 1.47
C ARG A 48 0.77 11.50 2.58
N GLN A 49 -0.50 11.11 2.53
CA GLN A 49 -1.10 10.25 3.54
C GLN A 49 -0.42 8.87 3.59
N ALA A 50 -0.15 8.27 2.42
CA ALA A 50 0.55 7.00 2.36
C ALA A 50 1.97 7.07 2.90
N GLN A 51 2.69 8.19 2.68
CA GLN A 51 4.01 8.40 3.26
C GLN A 51 3.97 8.56 4.78
N LEU A 52 2.99 9.29 5.32
CA LEU A 52 2.80 9.44 6.77
C LEU A 52 2.48 8.10 7.45
N LEU A 53 1.74 7.24 6.76
CA LEU A 53 1.37 5.91 7.22
C LEU A 53 2.36 4.81 6.82
N ASN A 54 3.49 5.17 6.20
CA ASN A 54 4.48 4.21 5.77
C ASN A 54 5.00 3.41 6.97
N SER A 55 4.98 2.09 6.87
CA SER A 55 5.49 1.21 7.92
C SER A 55 6.93 0.76 7.61
N ASN A 56 7.57 0.12 8.58
CA ASN A 56 8.87 -0.54 8.37
C ASN A 56 8.72 -1.93 7.70
N THR A 57 7.51 -2.31 7.28
CA THR A 57 7.25 -3.59 6.62
C THR A 57 7.45 -3.45 5.12
N GLN A 58 8.25 -4.35 4.55
CA GLN A 58 8.51 -4.42 3.12
C GLN A 58 8.11 -5.76 2.55
N GLU A 59 7.48 -5.74 1.37
CA GLU A 59 7.13 -6.92 0.59
C GLU A 59 7.89 -6.91 -0.75
N ASP A 60 8.21 -8.10 -1.28
CA ASP A 60 8.86 -8.25 -2.58
C ASP A 60 7.85 -7.99 -3.71
N TYR A 61 8.07 -6.92 -4.47
CA TYR A 61 7.18 -6.52 -5.56
C TYR A 61 7.16 -7.55 -6.70
N ALA A 62 8.31 -8.15 -7.00
CA ALA A 62 8.43 -9.12 -8.08
C ALA A 62 7.72 -10.43 -7.72
N ALA A 63 7.76 -10.84 -6.46
CA ALA A 63 7.01 -12.00 -5.97
C ALA A 63 5.50 -11.78 -6.09
N ILE A 64 4.99 -10.65 -5.61
CA ILE A 64 3.56 -10.30 -5.69
C ILE A 64 3.06 -10.24 -7.14
N LEU A 65 3.86 -9.68 -8.06
CA LEU A 65 3.54 -9.67 -9.48
C LEU A 65 3.49 -11.08 -10.07
N LYS A 66 4.50 -11.91 -9.78
CA LYS A 66 4.58 -13.30 -10.28
C LYS A 66 3.41 -14.15 -9.79
N GLU A 67 2.98 -13.91 -8.55
CA GLU A 67 1.87 -14.60 -7.91
C GLU A 67 0.49 -14.01 -8.29
N ASN A 68 0.42 -12.98 -9.13
CA ASN A 68 -0.81 -12.27 -9.54
C ASN A 68 -1.65 -11.78 -8.35
N ARG A 69 -1.00 -11.32 -7.28
CA ARG A 69 -1.66 -10.83 -6.06
C ARG A 69 -1.93 -9.32 -6.06
N ILE A 70 -1.86 -8.64 -7.21
CA ILE A 70 -2.22 -7.22 -7.31
C ILE A 70 -3.72 -7.08 -7.57
N LEU A 71 -4.36 -6.13 -6.88
CA LEU A 71 -5.80 -5.86 -6.92
C LEU A 71 -6.12 -4.53 -7.60
#